data_AF-A0A3C0PF95-F1
#
_entry.id   AF-A0A3C0PF95-F1
#
_cell.length_a   1.000
_cell.length_b   1.000
_cell.length_c   1.000
_cell.angle_alpha   90.00
_cell.angle_beta   90.00
_cell.angle_gamma   90.00
#
_symmetry.space_group_name_H-M   'P 1'
#
loop_
_entity.id
_entity.type
_entity.pdbx_description
1 polymer ?
#
loop_
_entity_poly.entity_id
_entity_poly.type
_entity_poly.pdbx_seq_one_letter_code
_entity_poly.pdbx_strand_id
1 'polypeptide(L)'
;MIFNLNKLFFKYDEKEQPALNNMSLAIDSRLVTGLAGANGSGKTTFIKILLGQLVQFDGSYDVDGEKASDSHGEILYKYDIGYAPDDVVLDEYLTGYEIMEMVAGLRNISGPDLEKDIELFTQSLQLEDWFRQRPCRMYSTGMRRKTALCMAFLGNRKFYVLDEPTNGLDPLSVYGLKTIISEKKSKGAGALISSHILDFVEKTSDDCILLCKGNVSYHGKVAALKLAHDNADLEKIYFSLFSK
;
A
#
# COMPACT_ATOMS: atom_id res chain seq x y z
N MET A 1 5.08 -14.04 8.93
CA MET A 1 4.81 -13.64 7.54
C MET A 1 3.34 -13.25 7.48
N ILE A 2 3.01 -12.07 6.96
CA ILE A 2 1.62 -11.69 6.77
C ILE A 2 1.04 -12.30 5.49
N PHE A 3 1.82 -12.36 4.41
CA PHE A 3 1.42 -13.00 3.16
C PHE A 3 2.48 -14.02 2.76
N ASN A 4 2.05 -15.19 2.30
CA ASN A 4 2.94 -16.17 1.69
C ASN A 4 2.26 -16.75 0.45
N LEU A 5 2.94 -16.62 -0.69
CA LEU A 5 2.39 -16.86 -2.01
C LEU A 5 3.14 -17.98 -2.71
N ASN A 6 2.40 -18.83 -3.40
CA ASN A 6 2.93 -19.94 -4.15
C ASN A 6 2.33 -19.96 -5.56
N LYS A 7 3.21 -19.73 -6.55
CA LYS A 7 2.95 -19.80 -8.00
C LYS A 7 1.74 -18.98 -8.45
N LEU A 8 1.57 -17.78 -7.89
CA LEU A 8 0.46 -16.91 -8.25
C LEU A 8 0.55 -16.48 -9.72
N PHE A 9 -0.51 -16.70 -10.48
CA PHE A 9 -0.62 -16.35 -11.90
C PHE A 9 -1.99 -15.75 -12.19
N PHE A 10 -2.02 -14.70 -13.00
CA PHE A 10 -3.27 -14.01 -13.36
C PHE A 10 -3.18 -13.32 -14.73
N LYS A 11 -4.28 -13.38 -15.47
CA LYS A 11 -4.52 -12.72 -16.76
C LYS A 11 -5.91 -12.07 -16.76
N TYR A 12 -6.03 -10.88 -17.34
CA TYR A 12 -7.33 -10.24 -17.56
C TYR A 12 -8.05 -10.79 -18.80
N ASP A 13 -7.29 -11.05 -19.88
CA ASP A 13 -7.75 -11.70 -21.11
C ASP A 13 -6.73 -12.77 -21.52
N GLU A 14 -7.22 -13.91 -22.02
CA GLU A 14 -6.40 -15.01 -22.53
C GLU A 14 -5.45 -14.58 -23.66
N LYS A 15 -5.86 -13.58 -24.45
CA LYS A 15 -5.08 -13.03 -25.57
C LYS A 15 -4.01 -12.04 -25.13
N GLU A 16 -4.05 -11.60 -23.87
CA GLU A 16 -3.09 -10.65 -23.31
C GLU A 16 -1.93 -11.35 -22.60
N GLN A 17 -0.86 -10.58 -22.39
CA GLN A 17 0.23 -11.00 -21.52
C GLN A 17 -0.27 -11.11 -20.07
N PRO A 18 0.25 -12.09 -19.29
CA PRO A 18 -0.12 -12.20 -17.88
C PRO A 18 0.23 -10.95 -17.10
N ALA A 19 -0.73 -10.47 -16.31
CA ALA A 19 -0.51 -9.38 -15.38
C ALA A 19 0.36 -9.85 -14.21
N LEU A 20 0.29 -11.15 -13.85
CA LEU A 20 1.17 -11.81 -12.89
C LEU A 20 1.56 -13.20 -13.41
N ASN A 21 2.84 -13.53 -13.32
CA ASN A 21 3.40 -14.74 -13.89
C ASN A 21 4.22 -15.53 -12.86
N ASN A 22 3.62 -16.58 -12.31
CA ASN A 22 4.29 -17.56 -11.44
C ASN A 22 5.00 -16.93 -10.21
N MET A 23 4.34 -15.98 -9.56
CA MET A 23 4.89 -15.25 -8.42
C MET A 23 4.86 -16.09 -7.14
N SER A 24 6.03 -16.36 -6.56
CA SER A 24 6.17 -17.03 -5.26
C SER A 24 7.06 -16.19 -4.35
N LEU A 25 6.50 -15.68 -3.26
CA LEU A 25 7.20 -14.79 -2.33
C LEU A 25 6.51 -14.78 -0.96
N ALA A 26 7.20 -14.26 0.05
CA ALA A 26 6.66 -14.09 1.40
C ALA A 26 6.88 -12.65 1.87
N ILE A 27 5.86 -12.02 2.44
CA ILE A 27 5.89 -10.65 2.97
C ILE A 27 5.86 -10.73 4.49
N ASP A 28 6.81 -10.09 5.15
CA ASP A 28 6.86 -10.03 6.61
C ASP A 28 5.92 -8.94 7.15
N SER A 29 5.16 -9.28 8.20
CA SER A 29 4.21 -8.37 8.83
C SER A 29 4.87 -7.21 9.57
N ARG A 30 6.20 -7.23 9.75
CA ARG A 30 6.97 -6.24 10.53
C ARG A 30 7.93 -5.42 9.68
N LEU A 31 8.06 -5.72 8.39
CA LEU A 31 8.93 -5.00 7.46
C LEU A 31 8.12 -4.06 6.59
N VAL A 32 8.73 -2.95 6.20
CA VAL A 32 8.23 -2.15 5.09
C VAL A 32 8.77 -2.75 3.81
N THR A 33 7.89 -3.34 3.00
CA THR A 33 8.20 -3.97 1.71
C THR A 33 7.74 -3.06 0.58
N GLY A 34 8.66 -2.59 -0.24
CA GLY A 34 8.35 -1.79 -1.42
C GLY A 34 8.08 -2.68 -2.64
N LEU A 35 6.87 -2.60 -3.20
CA LEU A 35 6.51 -3.22 -4.47
C LEU A 35 6.81 -2.22 -5.60
N ALA A 36 7.97 -2.38 -6.24
CA ALA A 36 8.48 -1.44 -7.21
C ALA A 36 8.35 -1.94 -8.64
N GLY A 37 7.95 -1.07 -9.56
CA GLY A 37 7.89 -1.39 -10.97
C GLY A 37 7.17 -0.34 -11.79
N ALA A 38 7.38 -0.34 -13.10
CA ALA A 38 6.73 0.56 -14.03
C ALA A 38 5.19 0.41 -14.02
N ASN A 39 4.48 1.41 -14.57
CA ASN A 39 3.04 1.29 -14.80
C ASN A 39 2.74 0.08 -15.69
N GLY A 40 1.70 -0.68 -15.34
CA GLY A 40 1.38 -1.93 -16.03
C GLY A 40 2.26 -3.13 -15.68
N SER A 41 3.18 -3.03 -14.69
CA SER A 41 3.99 -4.19 -14.30
C SER A 41 3.23 -5.28 -13.54
N GLY A 42 2.02 -4.99 -13.06
CA GLY A 42 1.16 -5.91 -12.30
C GLY A 42 0.91 -5.52 -10.84
N LYS A 43 1.44 -4.39 -10.36
CA LYS A 43 1.39 -3.98 -8.93
C LYS A 43 -0.03 -3.94 -8.35
N THR A 44 -0.92 -3.18 -8.98
CA THR A 44 -2.32 -3.05 -8.55
C THR A 44 -3.06 -4.37 -8.66
N THR A 45 -2.81 -5.17 -9.70
CA THR A 45 -3.41 -6.51 -9.84
C THR A 45 -2.98 -7.41 -8.69
N PHE A 46 -1.70 -7.40 -8.33
CA PHE A 46 -1.17 -8.16 -7.19
C PHE A 46 -1.84 -7.73 -5.87
N ILE A 47 -1.94 -6.43 -5.61
CA ILE A 47 -2.62 -5.90 -4.43
C ILE A 47 -4.09 -6.32 -4.40
N LYS A 48 -4.81 -6.21 -5.52
CA LYS A 48 -6.22 -6.62 -5.61
C LYS A 48 -6.41 -8.11 -5.28
N ILE A 49 -5.49 -8.97 -5.73
CA ILE A 49 -5.53 -10.40 -5.38
C ILE A 49 -5.25 -10.60 -3.89
N LEU A 50 -4.20 -9.98 -3.34
CA LEU A 50 -3.86 -10.08 -1.91
C LEU A 50 -4.99 -9.64 -0.99
N LEU A 51 -5.78 -8.66 -1.41
CA LEU A 51 -6.90 -8.12 -0.65
C LEU A 51 -8.24 -8.83 -0.94
N GLY A 52 -8.23 -9.89 -1.75
CA GLY A 52 -9.43 -10.67 -2.07
C GLY A 52 -10.43 -9.93 -2.97
N GLN A 53 -9.98 -8.88 -3.67
CA GLN A 53 -10.78 -8.12 -4.64
C GLN A 53 -10.77 -8.76 -6.05
N LEU A 54 -9.76 -9.58 -6.33
CA LEU A 54 -9.68 -10.45 -7.51
C LEU A 54 -9.47 -11.89 -7.05
N VAL A 55 -10.46 -12.75 -7.28
CA VAL A 55 -10.50 -14.14 -6.74
C VAL A 55 -10.23 -15.22 -7.79
N GLN A 56 -10.32 -14.90 -9.08
CA GLN A 56 -10.09 -15.86 -10.18
C GLN A 56 -8.63 -15.83 -10.62
N PHE A 57 -7.74 -16.48 -9.88
CA PHE A 57 -6.31 -16.58 -10.19
C PHE A 57 -5.81 -18.02 -10.01
N ASP A 58 -4.69 -18.36 -10.65
CA ASP A 58 -4.00 -19.62 -10.46
C ASP A 58 -2.97 -19.53 -9.34
N GLY A 59 -2.72 -20.65 -8.64
CA GLY A 59 -1.80 -20.72 -7.50
C GLY A 59 -2.52 -20.64 -6.16
N SER A 60 -1.83 -20.14 -5.14
CA SER A 60 -2.39 -20.01 -3.78
C SER A 60 -1.64 -18.98 -2.96
N TYR A 61 -2.29 -18.43 -1.95
CA TYR A 61 -1.62 -17.70 -0.89
C TYR A 61 -2.30 -17.93 0.46
N ASP A 62 -1.55 -17.70 1.53
CA ASP A 62 -2.05 -17.62 2.90
C ASP A 62 -1.85 -16.21 3.47
N VAL A 63 -2.74 -15.83 4.39
CA VAL A 63 -2.67 -14.61 5.17
C VAL A 63 -2.54 -14.99 6.63
N ASP A 64 -1.45 -14.58 7.27
CA ASP A 64 -1.09 -14.95 8.65
C ASP A 64 -1.15 -16.48 8.91
N GLY A 65 -0.72 -17.28 7.93
CA GLY A 65 -0.71 -18.74 7.99
C GLY A 65 -2.04 -19.42 7.70
N GLU A 66 -3.12 -18.66 7.48
CA GLU A 66 -4.42 -19.19 7.07
C GLU A 66 -4.58 -19.06 5.56
N LYS A 67 -4.88 -20.19 4.89
CA LYS A 67 -5.13 -20.19 3.45
C LYS A 67 -6.22 -19.17 3.11
N ALA A 68 -5.95 -18.28 2.16
CA ALA A 68 -6.97 -17.39 1.66
C ALA A 68 -8.05 -18.23 0.94
N SER A 69 -9.23 -18.30 1.54
CA SER A 69 -10.45 -18.74 0.87
C SER A 69 -11.05 -17.54 0.13
N ASP A 70 -11.85 -17.77 -0.92
CA ASP A 70 -12.49 -16.77 -1.81
C ASP A 70 -13.46 -15.79 -1.10
N SER A 71 -13.00 -15.10 -0.06
CA SER A 71 -13.78 -14.19 0.76
C SER A 71 -13.67 -12.78 0.19
N HIS A 72 -14.75 -12.40 -0.50
CA HIS A 72 -15.17 -11.09 -1.02
C HIS A 72 -14.74 -9.86 -0.18
N GLY A 73 -13.44 -9.56 -0.11
CA GLY A 73 -12.90 -8.37 0.56
C GLY A 73 -12.80 -8.44 2.10
N GLU A 74 -13.03 -9.59 2.73
CA GLU A 74 -12.97 -9.71 4.21
C GLU A 74 -11.54 -9.66 4.78
N ILE A 75 -10.53 -9.86 3.93
CA ILE A 75 -9.12 -9.92 4.32
C ILE A 75 -8.71 -8.69 5.13
N LEU A 76 -9.18 -7.50 4.74
CA LEU A 76 -8.85 -6.26 5.44
C LEU A 76 -9.30 -6.27 6.90
N TYR A 77 -10.53 -6.69 7.17
CA TYR A 77 -11.08 -6.72 8.52
C TYR A 77 -10.53 -7.91 9.31
N LYS A 78 -10.53 -9.11 8.72
CA LYS A 78 -10.13 -10.36 9.38
C LYS A 78 -8.69 -10.31 9.90
N TYR A 79 -7.78 -9.72 9.13
CA TYR A 79 -6.35 -9.67 9.46
C TYR A 79 -5.88 -8.29 9.92
N ASP A 80 -6.81 -7.37 10.20
CA ASP A 80 -6.54 -6.01 10.67
C ASP A 80 -5.52 -5.26 9.79
N ILE A 81 -5.86 -5.16 8.49
CA ILE A 81 -5.03 -4.51 7.47
C ILE A 81 -5.63 -3.15 7.10
N GLY A 82 -4.82 -2.10 7.17
CA GLY A 82 -5.15 -0.78 6.63
C GLY A 82 -4.87 -0.71 5.14
N TYR A 83 -5.80 -0.20 4.34
CA TYR A 83 -5.64 -0.10 2.88
C TYR A 83 -5.89 1.31 2.37
N ALA A 84 -4.94 1.83 1.57
CA ALA A 84 -5.12 3.03 0.77
C ALA A 84 -5.03 2.66 -0.72
N PRO A 85 -6.15 2.68 -1.48
CA PRO A 85 -6.15 2.38 -2.91
C PRO A 85 -5.51 3.48 -3.76
N ASP A 86 -5.09 3.13 -4.98
CA ASP A 86 -4.67 4.10 -6.00
C ASP A 86 -5.88 4.91 -6.51
N ASP A 87 -6.97 4.22 -6.84
CA ASP A 87 -8.23 4.86 -7.19
C ASP A 87 -9.04 5.19 -5.94
N VAL A 88 -9.08 6.48 -5.60
CA VAL A 88 -9.69 6.96 -4.36
C VAL A 88 -11.14 7.39 -4.61
N VAL A 89 -12.05 6.58 -4.11
CA VAL A 89 -13.49 6.86 -4.08
C VAL A 89 -13.90 7.27 -2.68
N LEU A 90 -14.42 8.49 -2.53
CA LEU A 90 -14.95 9.03 -1.28
C LEU A 90 -16.41 9.44 -1.50
N ASP A 91 -17.21 9.43 -0.43
CA ASP A 91 -18.53 10.04 -0.48
C ASP A 91 -18.39 11.55 -0.71
N GLU A 92 -19.02 12.05 -1.77
CA GLU A 92 -18.83 13.43 -2.23
C GLU A 92 -19.47 14.48 -1.32
N TYR A 93 -20.46 14.08 -0.52
CA TYR A 93 -21.24 14.98 0.33
C TYR A 93 -20.73 15.03 1.77
N LEU A 94 -19.95 14.04 2.19
CA LEU A 94 -19.33 14.00 3.51
C LEU A 94 -18.02 14.80 3.53
N THR A 95 -17.69 15.36 4.69
CA THR A 95 -16.37 15.89 5.03
C THR A 95 -15.39 14.75 5.31
N GLY A 96 -14.09 15.04 5.25
CA GLY A 96 -13.05 14.08 5.65
C GLY A 96 -13.25 13.59 7.09
N TYR A 97 -13.68 14.48 7.99
CA TYR A 97 -14.01 14.15 9.38
C TYR A 97 -15.18 13.16 9.50
N GLU A 98 -16.30 13.43 8.84
CA GLU A 98 -17.47 12.53 8.85
C GLU A 98 -17.14 11.15 8.25
N ILE A 99 -16.27 11.12 7.23
CA ILE A 99 -15.74 9.84 6.71
C ILE A 99 -14.93 9.12 7.79
N MET A 100 -14.07 9.82 8.54
CA MET A 100 -13.31 9.18 9.64
C MET A 100 -14.22 8.70 10.76
N GLU A 101 -15.27 9.44 11.12
CA GLU A 101 -16.26 8.99 12.12
C GLU A 101 -16.96 7.72 11.66
N MET A 102 -17.39 7.66 10.40
CA MET A 102 -18.00 6.46 9.82
C MET A 102 -17.04 5.26 9.89
N VAL A 103 -15.79 5.45 9.46
CA VAL A 103 -14.76 4.40 9.48
C VAL A 103 -14.43 3.99 10.92
N ALA A 104 -14.35 4.94 11.85
CA ALA A 104 -14.12 4.68 13.28
C ALA A 104 -15.23 3.84 13.89
N GLY A 105 -16.49 4.15 13.58
CA GLY A 105 -17.64 3.37 14.02
C GLY A 105 -17.59 1.92 13.54
N LEU A 106 -17.27 1.71 12.25
CA LEU A 106 -17.10 0.35 11.69
C LEU A 106 -15.95 -0.44 12.33
N ARG A 107 -14.94 0.26 12.86
CA ARG A 107 -13.74 -0.32 13.47
C ARG A 107 -13.75 -0.31 14.99
N ASN A 108 -14.86 0.10 15.63
CA ASN A 108 -14.99 0.25 17.08
C ASN A 108 -13.88 1.10 17.72
N ILE A 109 -13.48 2.19 17.05
CA ILE A 109 -12.47 3.14 17.57
C ILE A 109 -13.17 4.15 18.47
N SER A 110 -12.58 4.41 19.64
CA SER A 110 -13.13 5.37 20.60
C SER A 110 -13.02 6.81 20.08
N GLY A 111 -13.94 7.69 20.49
CA GLY A 111 -13.89 9.12 20.15
C GLY A 111 -12.54 9.79 20.50
N PRO A 112 -11.96 9.57 21.69
CA PRO A 112 -10.64 10.09 22.04
C PRO A 112 -9.51 9.60 21.13
N ASP A 113 -9.51 8.32 20.74
CA ASP A 113 -8.50 7.78 19.83
C ASP A 113 -8.67 8.32 18.40
N LEU A 114 -9.92 8.47 17.95
CA LEU A 114 -10.25 9.10 16.68
C LEU A 114 -9.71 10.53 16.61
N GLU A 115 -9.99 11.35 17.61
CA GLU A 115 -9.55 12.74 17.66
C GLU A 115 -8.01 12.87 17.64
N LYS A 116 -7.32 12.00 18.37
CA LYS A 116 -5.86 11.92 18.34
C LYS A 116 -5.31 11.55 16.97
N ASP A 117 -5.91 10.57 16.30
CA ASP A 117 -5.50 10.17 14.95
C ASP A 117 -5.76 11.30 13.94
N ILE A 118 -6.90 11.99 14.04
CA ILE A 118 -7.23 13.13 13.16
C ILE A 118 -6.24 14.27 13.35
N GLU A 119 -5.88 14.62 14.59
CA GLU A 119 -4.88 15.66 14.85
C GLU A 119 -3.52 15.29 14.22
N LEU A 120 -3.06 14.05 14.43
CA LEU A 120 -1.81 13.56 13.86
C LEU A 120 -1.82 13.63 12.32
N PHE A 121 -2.90 13.14 11.70
CA PHE A 121 -2.98 13.05 10.25
C PHE A 121 -3.16 14.42 9.59
N THR A 122 -3.96 15.30 10.19
CA THR A 122 -4.19 16.64 9.64
C THR A 122 -2.92 17.48 9.66
N GLN A 123 -2.11 17.36 10.72
CA GLN A 123 -0.79 17.99 10.80
C GLN A 123 0.21 17.35 9.82
N SER A 124 0.30 16.02 9.79
CA SER A 124 1.29 15.31 8.98
C SER A 124 1.03 15.42 7.47
N LEU A 125 -0.24 15.42 7.05
CA LEU A 125 -0.63 15.42 5.64
C LEU A 125 -1.12 16.79 5.15
N GLN A 126 -1.07 17.83 5.98
CA GLN A 126 -1.53 19.19 5.64
C GLN A 126 -2.99 19.20 5.17
N LEU A 127 -3.87 18.61 5.99
CA LEU A 127 -5.32 18.58 5.73
C LEU A 127 -6.12 19.61 6.54
N GLU A 128 -5.51 20.16 7.60
CA GLU A 128 -5.98 21.27 8.47
C GLU A 128 -7.51 21.51 8.45
N ASP A 129 -7.94 22.77 8.26
CA ASP A 129 -9.34 23.18 8.38
C ASP A 129 -10.27 22.54 7.35
N TRP A 130 -9.75 22.12 6.21
CA TRP A 130 -10.55 21.56 5.12
C TRP A 130 -11.13 20.20 5.49
N PHE A 131 -10.43 19.45 6.33
CA PHE A 131 -10.83 18.10 6.73
C PHE A 131 -12.19 18.07 7.43
N ARG A 132 -12.45 19.09 8.27
CA ARG A 132 -13.70 19.23 9.04
C ARG A 132 -14.75 20.10 8.37
N GLN A 133 -14.34 21.07 7.55
CA GLN A 133 -15.25 22.12 7.09
C GLN A 133 -15.80 21.91 5.67
N ARG A 134 -15.14 21.11 4.84
CA ARG A 134 -15.46 21.02 3.41
C ARG A 134 -15.80 19.59 2.99
N PRO A 135 -16.88 19.41 2.20
CA PRO A 135 -17.24 18.10 1.67
C PRO A 135 -16.23 17.66 0.59
N CYS A 136 -16.06 16.34 0.44
CA CYS A 136 -15.05 15.75 -0.45
C CYS A 136 -15.25 16.07 -1.94
N ARG A 137 -16.44 16.49 -2.38
CA ARG A 137 -16.64 17.06 -3.73
C ARG A 137 -15.76 18.29 -4.02
N MET A 138 -15.34 19.02 -2.98
CA MET A 138 -14.46 20.19 -3.09
C MET A 138 -12.97 19.84 -2.96
N TYR A 139 -12.63 18.56 -2.75
CA TYR A 139 -11.26 18.14 -2.55
C TYR A 139 -10.53 18.00 -3.88
N SER A 140 -9.29 18.48 -3.92
CA SER A 140 -8.37 18.13 -5.01
C SER A 140 -8.05 16.63 -4.97
N THR A 141 -7.51 16.08 -6.05
CA THR A 141 -7.04 14.69 -6.10
C THR A 141 -6.06 14.37 -4.96
N GLY A 142 -5.15 15.30 -4.64
CA GLY A 142 -4.22 15.15 -3.53
C GLY A 142 -4.92 15.11 -2.16
N MET A 143 -5.93 15.94 -1.94
CA MET A 143 -6.73 15.90 -0.70
C MET A 143 -7.53 14.61 -0.55
N ARG A 144 -8.12 14.11 -1.64
CA ARG A 144 -8.78 12.81 -1.66
C ARG A 144 -7.78 11.71 -1.29
N ARG A 145 -6.58 11.72 -1.89
CA ARG A 145 -5.50 10.79 -1.57
C ARG A 145 -5.09 10.82 -0.10
N LYS A 146 -4.84 12.01 0.45
CA LYS A 146 -4.52 12.21 1.87
C LYS A 146 -5.62 11.65 2.77
N THR A 147 -6.88 11.86 2.41
CA THR A 147 -8.03 11.31 3.15
C THR A 147 -8.05 9.78 3.12
N ALA A 148 -7.79 9.15 1.97
CA ALA A 148 -7.65 7.69 1.89
C ALA A 148 -6.49 7.16 2.76
N LEU A 149 -5.37 7.88 2.83
CA LEU A 149 -4.27 7.54 3.74
C LEU A 149 -4.70 7.63 5.21
N CYS A 150 -5.44 8.68 5.60
CA CYS A 150 -6.02 8.77 6.94
C CYS A 150 -6.90 7.55 7.25
N MET A 151 -7.78 7.13 6.32
CA MET A 151 -8.62 5.94 6.50
C MET A 151 -7.78 4.67 6.68
N ALA A 152 -6.68 4.53 5.95
CA ALA A 152 -5.80 3.38 6.06
C ALA A 152 -5.11 3.33 7.43
N PHE A 153 -4.59 4.46 7.92
CA PHE A 153 -3.83 4.54 9.17
C PHE A 153 -4.67 4.56 10.44
N LEU A 154 -5.96 4.90 10.34
CA LEU A 154 -6.87 5.06 11.47
C LEU A 154 -6.95 3.79 12.33
N GLY A 155 -6.72 3.93 13.64
CA GLY A 155 -6.88 2.88 14.64
C GLY A 155 -5.71 1.90 14.77
N ASN A 156 -4.50 2.25 14.31
CA ASN A 156 -3.26 1.45 14.43
C ASN A 156 -3.42 -0.04 14.03
N ARG A 157 -3.22 -0.31 12.75
CA ARG A 157 -3.39 -1.64 12.13
C ARG A 157 -2.15 -2.50 12.31
N LYS A 158 -2.32 -3.82 12.29
CA LYS A 158 -1.20 -4.78 12.28
C LYS A 158 -0.33 -4.67 11.03
N PHE A 159 -0.93 -4.34 9.89
CA PHE A 159 -0.24 -4.23 8.62
C PHE A 159 -0.92 -3.21 7.70
N TYR A 160 -0.17 -2.62 6.78
CA TYR A 160 -0.68 -1.63 5.83
C TYR A 160 -0.42 -2.04 4.39
N VAL A 161 -1.38 -1.81 3.50
CA VAL A 161 -1.20 -1.93 2.05
C VAL A 161 -1.49 -0.55 1.45
N LEU A 162 -0.49 0.05 0.82
CA LEU A 162 -0.57 1.41 0.28
C LEU A 162 -0.29 1.36 -1.23
N ASP A 163 -1.30 1.58 -2.06
CA ASP A 163 -1.20 1.49 -3.51
C ASP A 163 -0.93 2.88 -4.13
N GLU A 164 0.29 3.09 -4.63
CA GLU A 164 0.81 4.34 -5.18
C GLU A 164 0.52 5.57 -4.27
N PRO A 165 0.88 5.51 -2.96
CA PRO A 165 0.36 6.46 -1.97
C PRO A 165 0.88 7.89 -2.15
N THR A 166 1.94 8.08 -2.93
CA THR A 166 2.53 9.40 -3.21
C THR A 166 1.87 10.10 -4.39
N ASN A 167 1.00 9.43 -5.16
CA ASN A 167 0.36 10.03 -6.33
C ASN A 167 -0.50 11.24 -5.94
N GLY A 168 -0.21 12.39 -6.54
CA GLY A 168 -0.92 13.64 -6.28
C GLY A 168 -0.58 14.31 -4.94
N LEU A 169 0.40 13.80 -4.19
CA LEU A 169 0.89 14.46 -2.97
C LEU A 169 1.99 15.48 -3.30
N ASP A 170 1.93 16.62 -2.61
CA ASP A 170 3.03 17.58 -2.58
C ASP A 170 4.22 17.05 -1.76
N PRO A 171 5.44 17.61 -1.92
CA PRO A 171 6.64 17.12 -1.24
C PRO A 171 6.55 17.07 0.29
N LEU A 172 5.87 18.04 0.91
CA LEU A 172 5.74 18.07 2.37
C LEU A 172 4.81 16.96 2.85
N SER A 173 3.74 16.66 2.12
CA SER A 173 2.85 15.54 2.40
C SER A 173 3.51 14.18 2.19
N VAL A 174 4.40 14.05 1.19
CA VAL A 174 5.23 12.84 1.03
C VAL A 174 6.17 12.66 2.23
N TYR A 175 6.76 13.75 2.74
CA TYR A 175 7.56 13.69 3.97
C TYR A 175 6.72 13.26 5.17
N GLY A 176 5.54 13.85 5.36
CA GLY A 176 4.61 13.46 6.42
C GLY A 176 4.18 12.00 6.35
N LEU A 177 3.89 11.49 5.15
CA LEU A 177 3.60 10.07 4.93
C LEU A 177 4.76 9.17 5.38
N LYS A 178 6.00 9.51 5.03
CA LYS A 178 7.19 8.75 5.48
C LYS A 178 7.32 8.75 7.00
N THR A 179 7.04 9.88 7.65
CA THR A 179 7.04 9.99 9.12
C THR A 179 5.98 9.08 9.74
N ILE A 180 4.75 9.08 9.21
CA ILE A 180 3.69 8.17 9.67
C ILE A 180 4.11 6.71 9.52
N ILE A 181 4.62 6.31 8.34
CA ILE A 181 5.07 4.93 8.08
C ILE A 181 6.16 4.52 9.08
N SER A 182 7.15 5.39 9.31
CA SER A 182 8.23 5.15 10.27
C SER A 182 7.70 5.00 11.71
N GLU A 183 6.72 5.82 12.10
CA GLU A 183 6.07 5.73 13.41
C GLU A 183 5.28 4.42 13.57
N LYS A 184 4.51 4.00 12.55
CA LYS A 184 3.76 2.74 12.61
C LYS A 184 4.71 1.54 12.68
N LYS A 185 5.83 1.59 11.94
CA LYS A 185 6.89 0.59 11.99
C LYS A 185 7.55 0.50 13.36
N SER A 186 7.85 1.62 14.02
CA SER A 186 8.44 1.60 15.37
C SER A 186 7.50 0.99 16.41
N LYS A 187 6.18 0.99 16.13
CA LYS A 187 5.14 0.30 16.92
C LYS A 187 4.92 -1.16 16.51
N GLY A 188 5.70 -1.69 15.57
CA GLY A 188 5.71 -3.10 15.17
C GLY A 188 4.88 -3.45 13.93
N ALA A 189 4.28 -2.47 13.25
CA ALA A 189 3.48 -2.70 12.06
C ALA A 189 4.31 -2.57 10.77
N GLY A 190 4.23 -3.56 9.89
CA GLY A 190 4.82 -3.52 8.55
C GLY A 190 3.90 -2.87 7.51
N ALA A 191 4.41 -2.72 6.29
CA ALA A 191 3.62 -2.23 5.17
C ALA A 191 4.06 -2.84 3.84
N LEU A 192 3.12 -3.06 2.92
CA LEU A 192 3.38 -3.26 1.50
C LEU A 192 3.06 -1.95 0.77
N ILE A 193 4.06 -1.34 0.13
CA ILE A 193 3.89 -0.05 -0.54
C ILE A 193 4.18 -0.21 -2.03
N SER A 194 3.18 -0.04 -2.88
CA SER A 194 3.42 0.01 -4.32
C SER A 194 3.89 1.40 -4.73
N SER A 195 4.86 1.46 -5.63
CA SER A 195 5.33 2.72 -6.20
C SER A 195 6.09 2.49 -7.50
N HIS A 196 5.93 3.40 -8.46
CA HIS A 196 6.84 3.52 -9.61
C HIS A 196 8.02 4.46 -9.34
N ILE A 197 8.00 5.20 -8.22
CA ILE A 197 9.06 6.11 -7.78
C ILE A 197 10.09 5.32 -6.95
N LEU A 198 11.18 4.91 -7.60
CA LEU A 198 12.21 4.05 -7.00
C LEU A 198 12.95 4.69 -5.84
N ASP A 199 13.22 6.00 -5.90
CA ASP A 199 13.80 6.76 -4.78
C ASP A 199 12.93 6.70 -3.51
N PHE A 200 11.61 6.74 -3.67
CA PHE A 200 10.68 6.62 -2.54
C PHE A 200 10.74 5.23 -1.92
N VAL A 201 10.76 4.17 -2.75
CA VAL A 201 10.89 2.78 -2.30
C VAL A 201 12.20 2.59 -1.54
N GLU A 202 13.31 3.03 -2.12
CA GLU A 202 14.64 2.88 -1.54
C GLU A 202 14.75 3.52 -0.16
N LYS A 203 14.21 4.74 0.00
CA LYS A 203 14.31 5.50 1.26
C LYS A 203 13.36 5.03 2.35
N THR A 204 12.32 4.28 2.01
CA THR A 204 11.21 3.97 2.93
C THR A 204 11.17 2.49 3.31
N SER A 205 11.73 1.60 2.49
CA SER A 205 11.53 0.15 2.60
C SER A 205 12.75 -0.59 3.15
N ASP A 206 12.50 -1.62 3.95
CA ASP A 206 13.49 -2.60 4.39
C ASP A 206 13.78 -3.62 3.27
N ASP A 207 12.69 -4.12 2.69
CA ASP A 207 12.67 -5.11 1.61
C ASP A 207 12.02 -4.50 0.36
N CYS A 208 12.33 -5.04 -0.81
CA CYS A 208 11.65 -4.68 -2.03
C CYS A 208 11.35 -5.90 -2.91
N ILE A 209 10.28 -5.77 -3.69
CA ILE A 209 9.89 -6.65 -4.77
C ILE A 209 10.02 -5.84 -6.05
N LEU A 210 10.95 -6.21 -6.93
CA LEU A 210 11.07 -5.60 -8.25
C LEU A 210 10.21 -6.39 -9.24
N LEU A 211 9.11 -5.78 -9.68
CA LEU A 211 8.13 -6.37 -10.57
C LEU A 211 8.25 -5.79 -11.98
N CYS A 212 8.42 -6.66 -12.98
CA CYS A 212 8.48 -6.28 -14.39
C CYS A 212 7.66 -7.25 -15.25
N LYS A 213 6.69 -6.69 -16.00
CA LYS A 213 5.80 -7.46 -16.89
C LYS A 213 5.24 -8.72 -16.22
N GLY A 214 4.71 -8.59 -15.00
CA GLY A 214 4.15 -9.68 -14.20
C GLY A 214 5.15 -10.62 -13.53
N ASN A 215 6.46 -10.46 -13.75
CA ASN A 215 7.49 -11.33 -13.19
C ASN A 215 8.26 -10.66 -12.05
N VAL A 216 8.51 -11.40 -10.97
CA VAL A 216 9.39 -10.95 -9.89
C VAL A 216 10.84 -11.13 -10.33
N SER A 217 11.55 -10.02 -10.46
CA SER A 217 12.97 -10.02 -10.85
C SER A 217 13.90 -9.97 -9.66
N TYR A 218 13.41 -9.45 -8.53
CA TYR A 218 14.11 -9.47 -7.26
C TYR A 218 13.10 -9.44 -6.11
N HIS A 219 13.41 -10.15 -5.04
CA HIS A 219 12.70 -10.06 -3.76
C HIS A 219 13.71 -10.24 -2.62
N GLY A 220 13.81 -9.22 -1.74
CA GLY A 220 14.71 -9.26 -0.58
C GLY A 220 15.07 -7.86 -0.09
N LYS A 221 16.08 -7.78 0.79
CA LYS A 221 16.51 -6.53 1.43
C LYS A 221 17.01 -5.51 0.43
N VAL A 222 16.51 -4.27 0.52
CA VAL A 222 16.99 -3.13 -0.28
C VAL A 222 18.50 -2.96 -0.10
N ALA A 223 18.99 -3.03 1.14
CA ALA A 223 20.41 -2.90 1.45
C ALA A 223 21.27 -4.01 0.80
N ALA A 224 20.76 -5.24 0.73
CA ALA A 224 21.47 -6.35 0.11
C ALA A 224 21.52 -6.20 -1.42
N LEU A 225 20.41 -5.76 -2.03
CA LEU A 225 20.38 -5.43 -3.46
C LEU A 225 21.40 -4.33 -3.79
N LYS A 226 21.40 -3.23 -3.03
CA LYS A 226 22.36 -2.14 -3.23
C LYS A 226 23.80 -2.62 -3.09
N LEU A 227 24.11 -3.41 -2.07
CA LEU A 227 25.46 -3.94 -1.86
C LEU A 227 25.94 -4.82 -3.03
N ALA A 228 25.04 -5.60 -3.64
CA ALA A 228 25.35 -6.43 -4.80
C ALA A 228 25.58 -5.63 -6.10
N HIS A 229 25.26 -4.33 -6.10
CA HIS A 229 25.38 -3.42 -7.23
C HIS A 229 26.21 -2.17 -6.88
N ASP A 230 27.30 -2.35 -6.13
CA ASP A 230 28.26 -1.28 -5.78
C ASP A 230 27.62 -0.07 -5.08
N ASN A 231 26.58 -0.33 -4.27
CA ASN A 231 25.76 0.68 -3.60
C ASN A 231 25.07 1.68 -4.54
N ALA A 232 24.86 1.31 -5.80
CA ALA A 232 24.07 2.10 -6.74
C ALA A 232 22.64 2.34 -6.23
N ASP A 233 22.07 3.47 -6.62
CA ASP A 233 20.68 3.81 -6.33
C ASP A 233 19.74 2.80 -7.03
N LEU A 234 18.60 2.52 -6.40
CA LEU A 234 17.62 1.54 -6.86
C LEU A 234 17.13 1.83 -8.28
N GLU A 235 17.10 3.11 -8.67
CA GLU A 235 16.82 3.56 -10.03
C GLU A 235 17.81 2.99 -11.05
N LYS A 236 19.11 3.13 -10.79
CA LYS A 236 20.16 2.62 -11.68
C LYS A 236 20.12 1.09 -11.76
N ILE A 237 19.91 0.44 -10.61
CA ILE A 237 19.79 -1.02 -10.54
C ILE A 237 18.60 -1.48 -11.40
N TYR A 238 17.43 -0.89 -11.19
CA TYR A 238 16.22 -1.21 -11.95
C TYR A 238 16.44 -1.05 -13.47
N PHE A 239 16.97 0.09 -13.93
CA PHE A 239 17.24 0.27 -15.36
C PHE A 239 18.29 -0.71 -15.90
N SER A 240 19.30 -1.08 -15.12
CA SER A 240 20.30 -2.07 -15.56
C SER A 240 19.70 -3.47 -15.76
N LEU A 241 18.66 -3.81 -14.99
CA LEU A 241 17.95 -5.09 -15.07
C LEU A 241 16.94 -5.13 -16.24
N PHE A 242 16.38 -3.98 -16.61
CA PHE A 242 15.22 -3.93 -17.52
C PHE A 242 15.42 -3.17 -18.84
N SER A 243 16.54 -2.48 -19.03
CA SER A 243 16.86 -1.77 -20.28
C SER A 243 17.63 -2.64 -21.30
N LYS A 244 17.42 -3.97 -21.29
CA LYS A 244 17.96 -4.91 -22.28
C LYS A 244 16.91 -5.37 -23.27
#